data_AF-A0A920E4X8-F1
#
_entry.id   AF-A0A920E4X8-F1
#
_cell.length_a   1.000
_cell.length_b   1.000
_cell.length_c   1.000
_cell.angle_alpha   90.00
_cell.angle_beta   90.00
_cell.angle_gamma   90.00
#
_symmetry.space_group_name_H-M   'P 1'
#
loop_
_entity.id
_entity.type
_entity.pdbx_description
1 polymer ?
#
loop_
_entity_poly.entity_id
_entity_poly.type
_entity_poly.pdbx_seq_one_letter_code
_entity_poly.pdbx_strand_id
1 'polypeptide(L)' 'MLLASSVQAAPQPEIQELFKASRTPGDRVVAYPQGTPEMRVVRVGLPVGATIPLHTHPSPVVVW' A
#
# COMPACT_ATOMS: atom_id res chain seq x y z
N MET A 1 19.68 33.72 -18.88
CA MET A 1 19.13 33.19 -17.61
C MET A 1 18.16 32.08 -17.96
N LEU A 2 18.49 30.80 -17.68
CA LEU A 2 17.51 29.71 -17.78
C LEU A 2 16.70 29.68 -16.48
N LEU A 3 15.38 29.83 -16.58
CA LEU A 3 14.48 29.65 -15.45
C LEU A 3 14.35 28.15 -15.17
N ALA A 4 14.78 27.73 -13.97
CA ALA A 4 14.52 26.38 -13.50
C ALA A 4 13.01 26.22 -13.28
N SER A 5 12.38 25.31 -14.02
CA SER A 5 11.00 24.92 -13.75
C SER A 5 10.99 24.03 -12.52
N SER A 6 10.36 24.50 -11.43
CA SER A 6 10.06 23.66 -10.28
C SER A 6 8.97 22.66 -10.69
N VAL A 7 9.33 21.38 -10.80
CA VAL A 7 8.34 20.30 -10.93
C VAL A 7 7.62 20.20 -9.59
N GLN A 8 6.34 20.59 -9.58
CA GLN A 8 5.47 20.34 -8.44
C GLN A 8 5.28 18.83 -8.30
N ALA A 9 5.59 18.28 -7.12
CA ALA A 9 5.35 16.87 -6.85
C ALA A 9 3.86 16.56 -7.01
N ALA A 10 3.55 15.46 -7.70
CA ALA A 10 2.18 14.99 -7.79
C ALA A 10 1.62 14.73 -6.37
N PRO A 11 0.32 14.97 -6.14
CA PRO A 11 -0.28 14.68 -4.85
C PRO A 11 -0.10 13.19 -4.53
N GLN A 12 0.37 12.90 -3.33
CA GLN A 12 0.66 11.53 -2.90
C GLN A 12 -0.62 10.82 -2.47
N PRO A 13 -0.70 9.48 -2.62
CA PRO A 13 -1.75 8.69 -1.99
C PRO A 13 -1.78 8.89 -0.48
N GLU A 14 -2.97 8.97 0.09
CA GLU A 14 -3.18 8.85 1.52
C GLU A 14 -3.29 7.37 1.88
N ILE A 15 -2.50 6.89 2.84
CA ILE A 15 -2.55 5.50 3.30
C ILE A 15 -2.87 5.49 4.78
N GLN A 16 -4.00 4.89 5.13
CA GLN A 16 -4.43 4.71 6.51
C GLN A 16 -4.44 3.22 6.85
N GLU A 17 -3.62 2.81 7.82
CA GLU A 17 -3.67 1.45 8.37
C GLU A 17 -4.90 1.32 9.29
N LEU A 18 -5.78 0.37 8.97
CA LEU A 18 -7.00 0.08 9.75
C LEU A 18 -6.81 -1.13 10.66
N PHE A 19 -5.96 -2.08 10.24
CA PHE A 19 -5.71 -3.31 10.98
C PHE A 19 -4.34 -3.86 10.65
N LYS A 20 -3.68 -4.44 11.66
CA LYS A 20 -2.41 -5.14 11.54
C LYS A 20 -2.37 -6.29 12.54
N ALA A 21 -2.12 -7.51 12.05
CA ALA A 21 -1.97 -8.68 12.91
C ALA A 21 -1.10 -9.76 12.27
N SER A 22 -0.52 -10.63 13.09
CA SER A 22 0.18 -11.84 12.67
C SER A 22 -0.67 -13.11 12.82
N ARG A 23 -1.89 -12.97 13.37
CA ARG A 23 -2.81 -14.08 13.68
C ARG A 23 -4.24 -13.71 13.30
N THR A 24 -5.03 -14.69 12.91
CA THR A 24 -6.46 -14.50 12.60
C THR A 24 -7.31 -14.46 13.88
N PRO A 25 -8.60 -14.05 13.83
CA PRO A 25 -9.53 -14.12 14.97
C PRO A 25 -9.76 -15.53 15.57
N GLY A 26 -9.16 -16.59 15.00
CA GLY A 26 -9.15 -17.96 15.54
C GLY A 26 -7.75 -18.46 15.91
N ASP A 27 -6.83 -17.53 16.19
CA ASP A 27 -5.44 -17.81 16.62
C ASP A 27 -4.58 -18.57 15.60
N ARG A 28 -5.01 -18.66 14.34
CA ARG A 28 -4.20 -19.24 13.28
C ARG A 28 -3.13 -18.26 12.87
N VAL A 29 -1.89 -18.73 12.78
CA VAL A 29 -0.79 -17.96 12.19
C VAL A 29 -1.13 -17.69 10.72
N VAL A 30 -1.06 -16.41 10.32
CA VAL A 30 -1.06 -16.06 8.90
C VAL A 30 0.22 -16.67 8.32
N ALA A 31 0.14 -17.55 7.31
CA ALA A 31 1.33 -18.23 6.79
C ALA A 31 1.77 -17.60 5.47
N TYR A 32 3.07 -17.32 5.33
CA TYR A 32 3.69 -16.87 4.10
C TYR A 32 4.96 -17.67 3.80
N PRO A 33 5.28 -17.98 2.53
CA PRO A 33 6.45 -18.79 2.19
C PRO A 33 7.79 -18.19 2.63
N GLN A 34 7.87 -16.87 2.77
CA GLN A 34 9.07 -16.10 3.13
C GLN A 34 8.68 -14.89 4.00
N GLY A 35 9.58 -14.45 4.88
CA GLY A 35 9.42 -13.25 5.69
C GLY A 35 8.66 -13.44 7.00
N THR A 36 8.45 -12.33 7.72
CA THR A 36 7.68 -12.31 8.97
C THR A 36 6.19 -12.30 8.65
N PRO A 37 5.40 -13.26 9.16
CA PRO A 37 4.01 -13.33 8.77
C PRO A 37 3.16 -12.19 9.35
N GLU A 38 2.40 -11.55 8.45
CA GLU A 38 1.65 -10.34 8.76
C GLU A 38 0.47 -10.18 7.79
N MET A 39 -0.66 -9.71 8.31
CA MET A 39 -1.84 -9.30 7.56
C MET A 39 -2.15 -7.85 7.90
N ARG A 40 -2.42 -7.05 6.87
CA ARG A 40 -2.79 -5.64 6.99
C ARG A 40 -4.09 -5.36 6.25
N VAL A 41 -4.91 -4.49 6.83
CA VAL A 41 -5.99 -3.81 6.12
C VAL A 41 -5.65 -2.34 6.07
N VAL A 42 -5.57 -1.79 4.85
CA VAL A 42 -5.28 -0.38 4.62
C VAL A 42 -6.41 0.24 3.82
N ARG A 43 -6.74 1.49 4.13
CA ARG A 43 -7.53 2.36 3.25
C ARG A 43 -6.55 3.20 2.45
N VAL A 44 -6.69 3.19 1.13
CA VAL A 44 -5.87 3.99 0.22
C VAL A 44 -6.74 5.06 -0.43
N GLY A 45 -6.46 6.32 -0.14
CA GLY A 45 -7.05 7.49 -0.79
C GLY A 45 -6.19 7.92 -1.97
N LEU A 46 -6.73 7.82 -3.19
CA LEU A 46 -6.04 8.27 -4.40
C LEU A 46 -6.61 9.63 -4.86
N PRO A 47 -5.76 10.62 -5.13
CA PRO A 47 -6.19 11.87 -5.76
C PRO A 47 -6.88 11.62 -7.10
N VAL A 48 -7.82 12.50 -7.48
CA VAL A 48 -8.47 12.45 -8.80
C VAL A 48 -7.41 12.56 -9.90
N GLY A 49 -7.45 11.65 -10.87
CA GLY A 49 -6.49 11.58 -11.97
C GLY A 49 -5.16 10.91 -11.61
N ALA A 50 -5.00 10.41 -10.38
CA ALA A 50 -3.84 9.60 -10.03
C ALA A 50 -3.79 8.32 -10.87
N THR A 51 -2.58 7.92 -11.25
CA THR A 51 -2.31 6.64 -11.89
C THR A 51 -1.53 5.76 -10.94
N ILE A 52 -1.82 4.46 -10.94
CA ILE A 52 -1.02 3.47 -10.25
C ILE A 52 -0.13 2.83 -11.33
N PRO A 53 1.20 3.03 -11.29
CA PRO A 53 2.10 2.38 -12.23
C PRO A 53 1.99 0.86 -12.13
N LEU A 54 2.32 0.16 -13.22
CA LEU A 54 2.45 -1.30 -13.20
C LEU A 54 3.51 -1.70 -12.18
N HIS A 55 3.14 -2.58 -11.25
CA HIS A 55 4.03 -3.12 -10.22
C HIS A 55 3.61 -4.53 -9.81
N THR A 56 4.44 -5.21 -9.03
CA THR A 56 4.16 -6.53 -8.47
C THR A 56 4.06 -6.47 -6.95
N HIS A 57 3.38 -7.45 -6.37
CA HIS A 57 3.35 -7.63 -4.93
C HIS A 57 4.15 -8.87 -4.52
N PRO A 58 4.95 -8.80 -3.43
CA PRO A 58 5.60 -9.97 -2.85
C PRO A 58 4.61 -10.88 -2.10
N SER A 59 3.37 -10.41 -1.93
CA SER A 59 2.29 -11.05 -1.18
C SER A 59 0.96 -10.89 -1.93
N PRO A 60 0.07 -11.89 -1.99
CA PRO A 60 -1.35 -11.69 -2.29
C PRO A 60 -1.94 -10.41 -1.72
N VAL A 61 -2.62 -9.66 -2.59
CA VAL A 61 -3.37 -8.45 -2.27
C VAL A 61 -4.78 -8.63 -2.80
N VAL A 62 -5.76 -8.27 -1.98
CA VAL A 62 -7.17 -8.18 -2.37
C VAL A 62 -7.56 -6.72 -2.27
N VAL A 63 -8.24 -6.21 -3.30
CA VAL A 63 -8.73 -4.83 -3.37
C VAL A 63 -10.23 -4.88 -3.60
N TRP A 64 -10.98 -3.99 -2.96
CA TRP A 64 -12.42 -3.83 -3.10
C TRP A 64 -12.84 -2.36 -3.08
#